data_AF-A0A369S9C1-F1
#
_entry.id   AF-A0A369S9C1-F1
#
_cell.length_a   1.000
_cell.length_b   1.000
_cell.length_c   1.000
_cell.angle_alpha   90.00
_cell.angle_beta   90.00
_cell.angle_gamma   90.00
#
_symmetry.space_group_name_H-M   'P 1'
#
loop_
_entity.id
_entity.type
_entity.pdbx_description
1 polymer ?
#
loop_
_entity_poly.entity_id
_entity_poly.type
_entity_poly.pdbx_seq_one_letter_code
_entity_poly.pdbx_strand_id
1 'polypeptide(L)'
;MHRGTFGNCVAAIVSVPAALMTFLCMALKSKNSFLDVIEYAISLCGDTDTIDMKAEAIAGCYYGYNTLQKRWIEKCERTAVDQADKLLGLCKAVR
;
A
#
# COMPACT_ATOMS: atom_id res chain seq x y z
N MET A 1 -22.63 -1.89 -13.55
CA MET A 1 -21.48 -2.32 -12.73
C MET A 1 -20.45 -2.94 -13.66
N HIS A 2 -19.37 -2.23 -13.97
CA HIS A 2 -18.24 -2.81 -14.70
C HIS A 2 -17.57 -3.81 -13.75
N ARG A 3 -17.83 -5.10 -13.95
CA ARG A 3 -17.14 -6.17 -13.22
C ARG A 3 -15.72 -6.26 -13.76
N GLY A 4 -14.79 -5.56 -13.13
CA GLY A 4 -13.37 -5.86 -13.29
C GLY A 4 -13.11 -7.33 -12.94
N THR A 5 -12.05 -7.91 -13.50
CA THR A 5 -11.65 -9.30 -13.27
C THR A 5 -11.47 -9.62 -11.78
N PHE A 6 -11.15 -8.59 -10.98
CA PHE A 6 -11.21 -8.59 -9.52
C PHE A 6 -12.17 -7.50 -9.04
N GLY A 7 -12.92 -7.77 -7.97
CA GLY A 7 -13.80 -6.78 -7.35
C GLY A 7 -13.04 -5.76 -6.51
N ASN A 8 -13.73 -4.70 -6.10
CA ASN A 8 -13.20 -3.60 -5.28
C ASN A 8 -14.05 -3.38 -4.02
N CYS A 9 -14.64 -4.46 -3.50
CA CYS A 9 -15.49 -4.43 -2.31
C CYS A 9 -14.71 -4.86 -1.05
N VAL A 10 -15.34 -4.69 0.11
CA VAL A 10 -14.74 -5.00 1.44
C VAL A 10 -14.33 -6.45 1.65
N ALA A 11 -14.93 -7.39 0.93
CA ALA A 11 -14.65 -8.80 1.12
C ALA A 11 -13.20 -9.14 0.75
N ALA A 12 -12.48 -9.83 1.63
CA ALA A 12 -11.06 -10.15 1.45
C ALA A 12 -10.76 -10.90 0.14
N ILE A 13 -11.67 -11.78 -0.29
CA ILE A 13 -11.55 -12.54 -1.54
C ILE A 13 -11.51 -11.64 -2.80
N VAL A 14 -11.98 -10.39 -2.69
CA VAL A 14 -11.88 -9.41 -3.78
C VAL A 14 -10.87 -8.29 -3.47
N SER A 15 -10.75 -7.82 -2.23
CA SER A 15 -9.85 -6.69 -1.89
C SER A 15 -8.37 -7.08 -1.86
N VAL A 16 -8.02 -8.29 -1.41
CA VAL A 16 -6.61 -8.74 -1.35
C VAL A 16 -6.01 -8.94 -2.75
N PRO A 17 -6.67 -9.65 -3.69
CA PRO A 17 -6.17 -9.76 -5.05
C PRO A 17 -6.09 -8.41 -5.77
N ALA A 18 -7.07 -7.52 -5.53
CA ALA A 18 -7.05 -6.16 -6.09
C ALA A 18 -5.81 -5.38 -5.64
N ALA A 19 -5.51 -5.37 -4.33
CA ALA A 19 -4.33 -4.69 -3.80
C ALA A 19 -3.00 -5.26 -4.35
N LEU A 20 -2.89 -6.59 -4.45
CA LEU A 20 -1.71 -7.23 -5.03
C LEU A 20 -1.55 -6.88 -6.51
N MET A 21 -2.64 -6.90 -7.27
CA MET A 21 -2.62 -6.55 -8.68
C MET A 21 -2.26 -5.07 -8.89
N THR A 22 -2.79 -4.16 -8.07
CA THR A 22 -2.40 -2.75 -8.04
C THR A 22 -0.89 -2.59 -7.92
N PHE A 23 -0.28 -3.23 -6.91
CA PHE A 23 1.17 -3.17 -6.72
C PHE A 23 1.92 -3.73 -7.94
N LEU A 24 1.57 -4.93 -8.42
CA LEU A 24 2.27 -5.56 -9.55
C LEU A 24 2.15 -4.75 -10.85
N CYS A 25 0.96 -4.24 -11.16
CA CYS A 25 0.73 -3.43 -12.35
C CYS A 25 1.57 -2.15 -12.37
N MET A 26 1.84 -1.55 -11.21
CA MET A 26 2.67 -0.36 -11.11
C MET A 26 4.16 -0.69 -10.99
N ALA A 27 4.53 -1.68 -10.17
CA ALA A 27 5.93 -2.09 -9.97
C ALA A 27 6.58 -2.65 -11.24
N LEU A 28 5.82 -3.25 -12.17
CA LEU A 28 6.35 -3.75 -13.44
C LEU A 28 6.52 -2.66 -14.52
N LYS A 29 6.09 -1.42 -14.28
CA LYS A 29 6.33 -0.31 -15.22
C LYS A 29 7.79 0.11 -15.19
N SER A 30 8.30 0.54 -16.35
CA SER A 30 9.70 1.01 -16.51
C SER A 30 10.03 2.26 -15.68
N LYS A 31 9.02 3.08 -15.39
CA LYS A 31 9.04 4.16 -14.41
C LYS A 31 7.95 3.86 -13.41
N ASN A 32 8.36 3.42 -12.23
CA ASN A 32 7.47 3.09 -11.14
C ASN A 32 7.82 3.95 -9.92
N SER A 33 6.81 4.29 -9.15
CA SER A 33 6.98 5.00 -7.89
C SER A 33 5.96 4.51 -6.89
N PHE A 34 6.26 4.76 -5.61
CA PHE A 34 5.31 4.51 -4.54
C PHE A 34 3.99 5.29 -4.74
N LEU A 35 4.06 6.52 -5.25
CA LEU A 35 2.88 7.34 -5.54
C LEU A 35 2.01 6.73 -6.65
N ASP A 36 2.61 6.13 -7.68
CA ASP A 36 1.83 5.48 -8.76
C ASP A 36 0.95 4.34 -8.21
N VAL A 37 1.43 3.62 -7.19
CA VAL A 37 0.67 2.55 -6.53
C VAL A 37 -0.57 3.13 -5.85
N ILE A 38 -0.40 4.24 -5.13
CA ILE A 38 -1.48 4.92 -4.40
C ILE A 38 -2.52 5.48 -5.36
N GLU A 39 -2.07 6.25 -6.35
CA GLU A 39 -2.97 6.86 -7.34
C GLU A 39 -3.77 5.78 -8.07
N TYR A 40 -3.13 4.66 -8.41
CA TYR A 40 -3.82 3.54 -9.02
C TYR A 40 -4.83 2.90 -8.08
N ALA A 41 -4.46 2.61 -6.82
CA ALA A 41 -5.38 2.02 -5.84
C ALA A 41 -6.62 2.88 -5.61
N ILE A 42 -6.43 4.20 -5.49
CA ILE A 42 -7.52 5.17 -5.33
C ILE A 42 -8.41 5.19 -6.57
N SER A 43 -7.82 5.13 -7.77
CA SER A 43 -8.58 5.12 -9.03
C SER A 43 -9.49 3.91 -9.22
N LEU A 44 -9.27 2.80 -8.48
CA LEU A 44 -10.12 1.62 -8.53
C LEU A 44 -11.49 1.84 -7.86
N CYS A 45 -11.66 2.90 -7.06
CA CYS A 45 -12.87 3.18 -6.27
C CYS A 45 -13.29 1.98 -5.36
N GLY A 46 -14.46 2.09 -4.72
CA GLY A 46 -14.99 1.05 -3.85
C GLY A 46 -14.43 1.15 -2.43
N ASP A 47 -13.92 0.04 -1.91
CA ASP A 47 -13.23 -0.07 -0.62
C ASP A 47 -11.76 0.39 -0.74
N THR A 48 -11.62 1.64 -1.14
CA THR A 48 -10.33 2.24 -1.51
C THR A 48 -9.36 2.25 -0.34
N ASP A 49 -9.80 2.63 0.85
CA ASP A 49 -8.96 2.69 2.05
C ASP A 49 -8.32 1.33 2.38
N THR A 50 -9.08 0.24 2.29
CA THR A 50 -8.55 -1.11 2.55
C THR A 50 -7.62 -1.59 1.44
N ILE A 51 -7.96 -1.34 0.17
CA ILE A 51 -7.17 -1.78 -0.99
C ILE A 51 -5.86 -1.00 -1.05
N ASP A 52 -5.92 0.31 -0.89
CA ASP A 52 -4.79 1.23 -0.89
C ASP A 52 -3.83 0.90 0.24
N MET A 53 -4.31 0.79 1.49
CA MET A 53 -3.48 0.40 2.63
C MET A 53 -2.70 -0.90 2.38
N LYS A 54 -3.34 -1.93 1.80
CA LYS A 54 -2.67 -3.21 1.50
C LYS A 54 -1.63 -3.07 0.39
N ALA A 55 -1.94 -2.33 -0.66
CA ALA A 55 -1.01 -2.11 -1.77
C ALA A 55 0.18 -1.24 -1.33
N GLU A 56 -0.07 -0.19 -0.55
CA GLU A 56 0.92 0.67 0.09
C GLU A 56 1.83 -0.11 1.03
N ALA A 57 1.31 -1.04 1.85
CA ALA A 57 2.14 -1.83 2.74
C ALA A 57 3.18 -2.66 1.97
N ILE A 58 2.78 -3.28 0.86
CA ILE A 58 3.67 -4.04 -0.02
C ILE A 58 4.66 -3.09 -0.70
N ALA A 59 4.16 -1.98 -1.25
CA ALA A 59 4.98 -0.98 -1.92
C ALA A 59 6.01 -0.34 -0.97
N GLY A 60 5.65 -0.07 0.28
CA GLY A 60 6.53 0.50 1.30
C GLY A 60 7.66 -0.45 1.68
N CYS A 61 7.40 -1.75 1.70
CA CYS A 61 8.45 -2.77 1.86
C CYS A 61 9.39 -2.83 0.65
N TYR A 62 8.87 -2.58 -0.57
CA TYR A 62 9.63 -2.65 -1.81
C TYR A 62 10.47 -1.39 -2.09
N TYR A 63 9.86 -0.20 -2.00
CA TYR A 63 10.51 1.08 -2.28
C TYR A 63 11.26 1.66 -1.06
N GLY A 64 10.86 1.28 0.15
CA GLY A 64 11.46 1.74 1.40
C GLY A 64 10.94 3.09 1.88
N TYR A 65 11.23 3.42 3.14
CA TYR A 65 10.70 4.62 3.80
C TYR A 65 11.13 5.93 3.13
N ASN A 66 12.34 6.00 2.57
CA ASN A 66 12.89 7.22 1.99
C ASN A 66 12.16 7.70 0.74
N THR A 67 11.31 6.87 0.12
CA THR A 67 10.50 7.27 -1.04
C THR A 67 9.20 7.97 -0.63
N LEU A 68 8.84 7.96 0.65
CA LEU A 68 7.64 8.64 1.17
C LEU A 68 7.85 10.14 1.24
N GLN A 69 6.85 10.89 0.79
CA GLN A 69 6.88 12.35 0.91
C GLN A 69 6.57 12.76 2.35
N LYS A 70 7.46 13.55 2.97
CA LYS A 70 7.31 14.03 4.36
C LYS A 70 5.95 14.66 4.65
N ARG A 71 5.42 15.43 3.69
CA ARG A 71 4.11 16.09 3.80
C ARG A 71 2.93 15.12 3.99
N TRP A 72 3.06 13.86 3.60
CA TRP A 72 2.02 12.85 3.81
C TRP A 72 2.10 12.28 5.22
N ILE A 73 3.32 11.94 5.66
CA ILE A 73 3.60 11.45 7.01
C ILE A 73 3.11 12.47 8.06
N GLU A 74 3.29 13.76 7.78
CA GLU A 74 2.83 14.85 8.67
C GLU A 74 1.30 14.98 8.74
N LYS A 75 0.56 14.55 7.72
CA LYS A 75 -0.91 14.61 7.66
C LYS A 75 -1.58 13.38 8.24
N CYS A 76 -0.91 12.23 8.23
CA CYS A 76 -1.40 11.00 8.83
C CYS A 76 -1.28 11.04 10.36
N GLU A 77 -2.18 10.34 11.06
CA GLU A 77 -2.14 10.24 12.52
C GLU A 77 -0.83 9.60 12.99
N ARG A 78 -0.13 10.27 13.92
CA ARG A 78 1.30 10.06 14.22
C ARG A 78 1.61 8.83 15.10
N THR A 79 1.11 7.66 14.76
CA THR A 79 1.41 6.41 15.52
C THR A 79 2.26 5.41 14.76
N ALA A 80 2.27 5.48 13.41
CA ALA A 80 2.85 4.43 12.58
C ALA A 80 4.40 4.36 12.62
N VAL A 81 5.09 5.50 12.71
CA VAL A 81 6.56 5.53 12.70
C VAL A 81 7.13 4.89 13.97
N ASP A 82 6.61 5.29 15.14
CA ASP A 82 7.03 4.73 16.43
C ASP A 82 6.73 3.22 16.51
N GLN A 83 5.62 2.78 15.93
CA GLN A 83 5.28 1.36 15.82
C GLN A 83 6.26 0.60 14.92
N ALA A 84 6.65 1.19 13.78
CA ALA A 84 7.64 0.59 12.88
C ALA A 84 9.00 0.42 13.56
N ASP A 85 9.48 1.42 14.31
CA ASP A 85 10.73 1.35 15.05
C ASP A 85 10.68 0.27 16.14
N LYS A 86 9.56 0.15 16.85
CA LYS A 86 9.35 -0.93 17.83
C LYS A 86 9.38 -2.31 17.19
N LEU A 87 8.72 -2.49 16.04
CA LEU A 87 8.72 -3.74 15.28
C LEU A 87 10.13 -4.08 14.78
N LEU A 88 10.90 -3.09 14.30
CA LEU A 88 12.28 -3.29 13.89
C LEU A 88 13.16 -3.77 15.07
N GLY A 89 12.96 -3.21 16.26
CA GLY A 89 13.64 -3.67 17.48
C GLY A 89 13.35 -5.14 17.79
N LEU A 90 12.09 -5.57 17.67
CA LEU A 90 11.70 -6.97 17.86
C LEU A 90 12.30 -7.89 16.80
N CYS A 91 12.29 -7.50 15.53
CA CYS A 91 12.90 -8.28 14.44
C CYS A 91 14.41 -8.48 14.63
N LYS A 92 15.11 -7.48 15.19
CA LYS A 92 16.54 -7.59 15.52
C LYS A 92 16.82 -8.49 16.72
N ALA A 93 15.89 -8.59 17.67
CA ALA A 93 16.04 -9.42 18.87
C ALA A 93 15.76 -10.91 18.62
N VAL A 94 15.03 -11.25 17.57
CA VAL A 94 14.71 -12.62 17.15
C VAL A 94 15.77 -13.21 16.20
N ARG A 95 16.66 -12.37 15.66
CA ARG A 95 17.81 -12.78 14.84
C ARG A 95 19.05 -12.97 15.71
#